data_AF-A0A1D2AIL9-F1
#
_entry.id   AF-A0A1D2AIL9-F1
#
_cell.length_a   1.000
_cell.length_b   1.000
_cell.length_c   1.000
_cell.angle_alpha   90.00
_cell.angle_beta   90.00
_cell.angle_gamma   90.00
#
_symmetry.space_group_name_H-M   'P 1'
#
loop_
_entity.id
_entity.type
_entity.pdbx_description
1 polymer ?
#
loop_
_entity_poly.entity_id
_entity_poly.type
_entity_poly.pdbx_seq_one_letter_code
_entity_poly.pdbx_strand_id
1 'polypeptide(L)'
;KNARTEHLWDAFTNVTSGQLNVEEVMNTWTRQKGYPLIQLKLSGGHLWANQTRFRLVGDESDEATTDDLSEFGYKWFVPLTVMTDDNQMSQLYWMNKTDVQIPFNGTPKWIKANTNQTGFYRVNYEESNWKALIEQLNTEHEVLSASDRAGLLDDAFTLARTGELAVPLAMNLTNYLSKEHHFAPWATALPHFFDLVKLGWDSPWLPRLKAHALQLLRPVVKKLGWKDEGLHLEKKLRAEVLLSGLRLGDEEVFQEAMKRFYEWTNGSQVPANLKDIVYRAGIIRGGRKEWNFCWNR
;
A
#
# COMPACT_ATOMS: atom_id res chain seq x y z
N LYS A 1 17.40 -26.23 -24.33
CA LYS A 1 16.02 -26.72 -24.05
C LYS A 1 15.18 -25.53 -23.62
N ASN A 2 13.90 -25.53 -23.95
CA ASN A 2 12.95 -24.45 -23.63
C ASN A 2 11.85 -25.01 -22.72
N ALA A 3 11.15 -24.14 -22.00
CA ALA A 3 10.05 -24.51 -21.12
C ALA A 3 8.74 -23.85 -21.54
N ARG A 4 7.61 -24.47 -21.14
CA ARG A 4 6.27 -23.88 -21.16
C ARG A 4 5.77 -23.80 -19.71
N THR A 5 4.66 -23.09 -19.50
CA THR A 5 4.09 -22.85 -18.16
C THR A 5 3.83 -24.16 -17.42
N GLU A 6 3.34 -25.19 -18.12
CA GLU A 6 3.02 -26.51 -17.55
C GLU A 6 4.27 -27.17 -16.94
N HIS A 7 5.44 -27.03 -17.58
CA HIS A 7 6.68 -27.60 -17.05
C HIS A 7 7.09 -27.00 -15.69
N LEU A 8 6.73 -25.75 -15.42
CA LEU A 8 6.99 -25.12 -14.12
C LEU A 8 6.05 -25.67 -13.04
N TRP A 9 4.77 -25.84 -13.37
CA TRP A 9 3.78 -26.38 -12.46
C TRP A 9 4.02 -27.86 -12.15
N ASP A 10 4.45 -28.65 -13.13
CA ASP A 10 4.88 -30.03 -12.93
C ASP A 10 6.04 -30.11 -11.94
N ALA A 11 7.06 -29.25 -12.12
CA ALA A 11 8.22 -29.21 -11.24
C ALA A 11 7.82 -28.90 -9.79
N PHE A 12 6.93 -27.94 -9.57
CA PHE A 12 6.45 -27.60 -8.22
C PHE A 12 5.52 -28.67 -7.64
N THR A 13 4.64 -29.28 -8.44
CA THR A 13 3.77 -30.38 -8.00
C THR A 13 4.58 -31.61 -7.57
N ASN A 14 5.71 -31.87 -8.24
CA ASN A 14 6.63 -32.93 -7.84
C ASN A 14 7.30 -32.64 -6.48
N VAL A 15 7.67 -31.39 -6.21
CA VAL A 15 8.25 -30.99 -4.91
C VAL A 15 7.25 -31.16 -3.77
N THR A 16 5.95 -30.93 -4.01
CA THR A 16 4.90 -31.17 -3.02
C THR A 16 4.52 -32.65 -2.89
N SER A 17 5.20 -33.56 -3.60
CA SER A 17 4.85 -34.98 -3.68
C SER A 17 3.38 -35.20 -4.08
N GLY A 18 2.82 -34.30 -4.89
CA GLY A 18 1.41 -34.35 -5.31
C GLY A 18 0.39 -33.98 -4.23
N GLN A 19 0.81 -33.53 -3.04
CA GLN A 19 -0.11 -33.10 -1.97
C GLN A 19 -0.94 -31.86 -2.36
N LEU A 20 -0.40 -31.05 -3.26
CA LEU A 20 -1.07 -29.90 -3.85
C LEU A 20 -0.89 -29.95 -5.36
N ASN A 21 -1.99 -29.97 -6.10
CA ASN A 21 -1.96 -29.81 -7.55
C ASN A 21 -1.66 -28.34 -7.89
N VAL A 22 -0.38 -28.03 -8.08
CA VAL A 22 0.07 -26.64 -8.32
C VAL A 22 -0.43 -26.13 -9.67
N GLU A 23 -0.55 -27.01 -10.66
CA GLU A 23 -1.12 -26.66 -11.96
C GLU A 23 -2.56 -26.17 -11.82
N GLU A 24 -3.41 -26.89 -11.07
CA GLU A 24 -4.81 -26.49 -10.87
C GLU A 24 -4.91 -25.12 -10.16
N VAL A 25 -4.10 -24.91 -9.12
CA VAL A 25 -4.05 -23.63 -8.40
C VAL A 25 -3.62 -22.51 -9.33
N MET A 26 -2.47 -22.66 -9.98
CA MET A 26 -1.83 -21.59 -10.76
C MET A 26 -2.53 -21.32 -12.09
N ASN A 27 -3.27 -22.27 -12.64
CA ASN A 27 -4.13 -22.03 -13.80
C ASN A 27 -5.18 -20.95 -13.47
N THR A 28 -5.76 -20.96 -12.27
CA THR A 28 -6.69 -19.89 -11.86
C THR A 28 -5.99 -18.52 -11.74
N TRP A 29 -4.68 -18.46 -11.50
CA TRP A 29 -3.96 -17.18 -11.37
C TRP A 29 -3.37 -16.67 -12.69
N THR A 30 -3.07 -17.55 -13.64
CA THR A 30 -2.31 -17.20 -14.85
C THR A 30 -3.12 -17.22 -16.14
N ARG A 31 -4.27 -17.89 -16.16
CA ARG A 31 -5.12 -18.04 -17.36
C ARG A 31 -6.39 -17.20 -17.33
N GLN A 32 -6.55 -16.31 -16.35
CA GLN A 32 -7.62 -15.32 -16.31
C GLN A 32 -7.09 -13.96 -15.85
N LYS A 33 -7.71 -12.89 -16.34
CA LYS A 33 -7.31 -11.52 -16.03
C LYS A 33 -7.86 -11.03 -14.69
N GLY A 34 -7.10 -10.15 -14.04
CA GLY A 34 -7.46 -9.55 -12.75
C GLY A 34 -7.09 -10.43 -11.56
N TYR A 35 -7.62 -10.07 -10.39
CA TYR A 35 -7.37 -10.74 -9.12
C TYR A 35 -8.59 -10.60 -8.21
N PRO A 36 -8.71 -11.41 -7.14
CA PRO A 36 -9.89 -11.36 -6.30
C PRO A 36 -9.85 -10.22 -5.27
N LEU A 37 -11.04 -9.70 -4.97
CA LEU A 37 -11.37 -9.03 -3.73
C LEU A 37 -11.97 -10.08 -2.78
N ILE A 38 -11.43 -10.16 -1.58
CA ILE A 38 -11.94 -11.03 -0.52
C ILE A 38 -12.73 -10.18 0.48
N GLN A 39 -14.04 -10.41 0.56
CA GLN A 39 -14.89 -9.80 1.56
C GLN A 39 -14.93 -10.68 2.81
N LEU A 40 -14.47 -10.13 3.94
CA LEU A 40 -14.45 -10.82 5.23
C LEU A 40 -15.50 -10.29 6.19
N LYS A 41 -16.13 -11.23 6.91
CA LYS A 41 -17.13 -10.96 7.93
C LYS A 41 -17.05 -12.00 9.04
N LEU A 42 -17.03 -11.56 10.30
CA LEU A 42 -17.17 -12.46 11.45
C LEU A 42 -18.60 -12.41 11.95
N SER A 43 -19.33 -13.53 11.88
CA SER A 43 -20.73 -13.57 12.32
C SER A 43 -21.15 -14.99 12.72
N GLY A 44 -21.88 -15.10 13.83
CA GLY A 44 -22.42 -16.37 14.31
C GLY A 44 -21.36 -17.44 14.62
N GLY A 45 -20.20 -17.03 15.15
CA GLY A 45 -19.08 -17.95 15.44
C GLY A 45 -18.36 -18.48 14.19
N HIS A 46 -18.52 -17.81 13.05
CA HIS A 46 -17.86 -18.18 11.80
C HIS A 46 -17.21 -16.98 11.13
N LEU A 47 -16.05 -17.22 10.53
CA LEU A 47 -15.41 -16.32 9.58
C LEU A 47 -15.95 -16.65 8.18
N TRP A 48 -16.65 -15.69 7.60
CA TRP A 48 -17.15 -15.73 6.23
C TRP A 48 -16.14 -15.05 5.32
N ALA A 49 -15.73 -15.74 4.26
CA ALA A 49 -14.89 -15.19 3.21
C ALA A 49 -15.53 -15.44 1.84
N ASN A 50 -15.93 -14.36 1.19
CA ASN A 50 -16.47 -14.39 -0.17
C ASN A 50 -15.44 -13.79 -1.12
N GLN A 51 -15.30 -14.38 -2.30
CA GLN A 51 -14.40 -13.86 -3.33
C GLN A 51 -15.18 -13.34 -4.54
N THR A 52 -14.82 -12.15 -5.00
CA THR A 52 -15.29 -11.56 -6.26
C THR A 52 -14.10 -11.05 -7.06
N ARG A 53 -14.24 -10.81 -8.36
CA ARG A 53 -13.18 -10.16 -9.14
C ARG A 53 -13.09 -8.69 -8.76
N PHE A 54 -11.92 -8.23 -8.32
CA PHE A 54 -11.68 -6.81 -8.11
C PHE A 54 -11.56 -6.06 -9.43
N ARG A 55 -12.20 -4.89 -9.53
CA ARG A 55 -12.12 -3.97 -10.67
C ARG A 55 -11.97 -2.54 -10.17
N LEU A 56 -11.04 -1.78 -10.73
CA LEU A 56 -10.79 -0.38 -10.34
C LEU A 56 -11.81 0.60 -10.94
N VAL A 57 -12.44 0.23 -12.05
CA VAL A 57 -13.53 0.98 -12.68
C VAL A 57 -14.78 0.10 -12.54
N GLY A 58 -15.76 0.61 -11.80
CA GLY A 58 -17.09 0.03 -11.79
C GLY A 58 -17.79 0.45 -13.07
N ASP A 59 -18.03 -0.48 -13.98
CA ASP A 59 -18.93 -0.23 -15.09
C ASP A 59 -20.15 -1.12 -14.92
N GLU A 60 -21.30 -0.48 -14.79
CA GLU A 60 -22.63 -1.08 -15.00
C GLU A 60 -22.83 -1.52 -16.47
N SER A 61 -21.83 -1.30 -17.35
CA SER A 61 -21.97 -1.41 -18.81
C SER A 61 -21.14 -2.51 -19.50
N ASP A 62 -20.37 -3.31 -18.76
CA ASP A 62 -19.82 -4.56 -19.31
C ASP A 62 -20.74 -5.71 -18.93
N GLU A 63 -21.92 -5.78 -19.55
CA GLU A 63 -22.48 -7.07 -19.91
C GLU A 63 -21.35 -7.79 -20.63
N ALA A 64 -20.75 -8.77 -19.95
CA ALA A 64 -19.64 -9.53 -20.49
C ALA A 64 -20.02 -9.91 -21.93
N THR A 65 -19.35 -9.30 -22.91
CA THR A 65 -19.36 -9.88 -24.25
C THR A 65 -18.96 -11.33 -24.03
N THR A 66 -19.64 -12.25 -24.69
CA THR A 66 -19.51 -13.70 -24.42
C THR A 66 -18.07 -14.22 -24.49
N ASP A 67 -17.16 -13.43 -25.06
CA ASP A 67 -15.71 -13.66 -25.15
C ASP A 67 -14.90 -13.29 -23.88
N ASP A 68 -15.49 -12.64 -22.86
CA ASP A 68 -14.77 -12.20 -21.64
C ASP A 68 -15.05 -13.05 -20.39
N LEU A 69 -15.75 -14.18 -20.58
CA LEU A 69 -16.03 -15.13 -19.53
C LEU A 69 -14.80 -16.02 -19.29
N SER A 70 -14.20 -15.85 -18.10
CA SER A 70 -13.16 -16.76 -17.63
C SER A 70 -13.70 -18.19 -17.53
N GLU A 71 -12.94 -19.17 -18.00
CA GLU A 71 -13.23 -20.60 -17.82
C GLU A 71 -13.30 -21.00 -16.33
N PHE A 72 -12.75 -20.17 -15.43
CA PHE A 72 -12.80 -20.35 -13.98
C PHE A 72 -13.89 -19.52 -13.30
N GLY A 73 -14.75 -18.84 -14.07
CA GLY A 73 -15.82 -18.00 -13.53
C GLY A 73 -15.34 -16.84 -12.66
N TYR A 74 -14.09 -16.40 -12.84
CA TYR A 74 -13.41 -15.45 -11.95
C TYR A 74 -13.45 -15.88 -10.48
N LYS A 75 -13.14 -17.15 -10.25
CA LYS A 75 -12.84 -17.71 -8.94
C LYS A 75 -11.40 -18.25 -8.94
N TRP A 76 -10.75 -18.16 -7.80
CA TRP A 76 -9.34 -18.52 -7.61
C TRP A 76 -9.19 -19.54 -6.47
N PHE A 77 -8.08 -20.29 -6.53
CA PHE A 77 -7.53 -20.96 -5.35
C PHE A 77 -6.76 -19.95 -4.50
N VAL A 78 -7.41 -19.40 -3.48
CA VAL A 78 -6.82 -18.35 -2.63
C VAL A 78 -6.26 -18.96 -1.34
N PRO A 79 -4.94 -18.83 -1.08
CA PRO A 79 -4.35 -19.15 0.22
C PRO A 79 -4.65 -18.01 1.20
N LEU A 80 -5.84 -18.04 1.79
CA LEU A 80 -6.31 -17.03 2.74
C LEU A 80 -5.60 -17.17 4.09
N THR A 81 -4.60 -16.34 4.30
CA THR A 81 -3.94 -16.17 5.60
C THR A 81 -4.75 -15.23 6.49
N VAL A 82 -4.90 -15.56 7.77
CA VAL A 82 -5.70 -14.78 8.74
C VAL A 82 -4.98 -14.74 10.10
N MET A 83 -4.97 -13.58 10.73
CA MET A 83 -4.53 -13.38 12.11
C MET A 83 -5.47 -12.42 12.86
N THR A 84 -5.42 -12.43 14.18
CA THR A 84 -6.26 -11.60 15.06
C THR A 84 -5.45 -10.93 16.16
N ASP A 85 -6.09 -10.06 16.95
CA ASP A 85 -5.46 -9.48 18.15
C ASP A 85 -5.11 -10.54 19.20
N ASP A 86 -5.97 -11.55 19.37
CA ASP A 86 -5.77 -12.64 20.33
C ASP A 86 -4.74 -13.69 19.84
N ASN A 87 -4.58 -13.85 18.52
CA ASN A 87 -3.65 -14.81 17.94
C ASN A 87 -2.99 -14.22 16.69
N GLN A 88 -1.77 -13.72 16.89
CA GLN A 88 -0.95 -13.14 15.84
C GLN A 88 -0.22 -14.20 14.99
N MET A 89 -0.35 -15.49 15.31
CA MET A 89 0.13 -16.55 14.41
C MET A 89 -0.83 -16.73 13.25
N SER A 90 -0.34 -16.43 12.04
CA SER A 90 -1.09 -16.55 10.79
C SER A 90 -1.60 -17.98 10.57
N GLN A 91 -2.91 -18.10 10.42
CA GLN A 91 -3.61 -19.35 10.07
C GLN A 91 -3.92 -19.34 8.58
N LEU A 92 -3.68 -20.46 7.89
CA LEU A 92 -3.94 -20.61 6.45
C LEU A 92 -5.24 -21.38 6.21
N TYR A 93 -6.13 -20.78 5.42
CA TYR A 93 -7.36 -21.39 4.92
C TYR A 93 -7.37 -21.35 3.39
N TRP A 94 -7.72 -22.45 2.75
CA TRP A 94 -7.82 -22.50 1.29
C TRP A 94 -9.24 -22.20 0.83
N MET A 95 -9.38 -21.19 -0.05
CA MET A 95 -10.61 -20.95 -0.78
C MET A 95 -10.53 -21.65 -2.14
N ASN A 96 -11.14 -22.83 -2.27
CA ASN A 96 -10.99 -23.70 -3.44
C ASN A 96 -11.95 -23.33 -4.58
N LYS A 97 -11.79 -22.14 -5.17
CA LYS A 97 -12.71 -21.55 -6.16
C LYS A 97 -14.14 -21.29 -5.62
N THR A 98 -14.34 -21.37 -4.31
CA THR A 98 -15.61 -21.13 -3.65
C THR A 98 -15.48 -20.05 -2.60
N ASP A 99 -16.64 -19.59 -2.11
CA ASP A 99 -16.71 -18.88 -0.85
C ASP A 99 -16.57 -19.90 0.29
N VAL A 100 -16.09 -19.46 1.45
CA VAL A 100 -15.85 -20.35 2.59
C VAL A 100 -16.45 -19.78 3.87
N GLN A 101 -16.94 -20.70 4.70
CA GLN A 101 -17.39 -20.44 6.06
C GLN A 101 -16.51 -21.29 6.98
N ILE A 102 -15.71 -20.63 7.80
CA ILE A 102 -14.72 -21.26 8.66
C ILE A 102 -15.19 -21.14 10.10
N PRO A 103 -15.35 -22.25 10.86
CA PRO A 103 -15.62 -22.18 12.29
C PRO A 103 -14.56 -21.33 12.98
N PHE A 104 -14.99 -20.31 13.72
CA PHE A 104 -14.11 -19.34 14.34
C PHE A 104 -14.42 -19.25 15.83
N ASN A 105 -13.53 -19.81 16.65
CA ASN A 105 -13.64 -19.79 18.09
C ASN A 105 -13.04 -18.49 18.63
N GLY A 106 -13.89 -17.60 19.14
CA GLY A 106 -13.45 -16.37 19.82
C GLY A 106 -14.21 -15.13 19.36
N THR A 107 -13.94 -14.02 20.03
CA THR A 107 -14.51 -12.69 19.74
C THR A 107 -13.39 -11.67 19.66
N PRO A 108 -12.49 -11.79 18.66
CA PRO A 108 -11.34 -10.90 18.51
C PRO A 108 -11.83 -9.47 18.26
N LYS A 109 -11.05 -8.48 18.69
CA LYS A 109 -11.36 -7.07 18.40
C LYS A 109 -11.21 -6.78 16.92
N TRP A 110 -10.20 -7.35 16.29
CA TRP A 110 -9.98 -7.22 14.85
C TRP A 110 -9.45 -8.51 14.24
N ILE A 111 -9.73 -8.65 12.94
CA ILE A 111 -9.18 -9.69 12.08
C ILE A 111 -8.42 -9.00 10.95
N LYS A 112 -7.21 -9.50 10.67
CA LYS A 112 -6.40 -9.11 9.50
C LYS A 112 -6.15 -10.36 8.67
N ALA A 113 -6.54 -10.29 7.40
CA ALA A 113 -6.21 -11.32 6.42
C ALA A 113 -5.16 -10.85 5.41
N ASN A 114 -4.58 -11.78 4.66
CA ASN A 114 -3.39 -11.54 3.84
C ASN A 114 -2.21 -11.08 4.70
N THR A 115 -1.83 -11.90 5.68
CA THR A 115 -0.71 -11.60 6.59
C THR A 115 0.57 -11.34 5.79
N ASN A 116 1.28 -10.27 6.14
CA ASN A 116 2.47 -9.76 5.45
C ASN A 116 2.25 -9.40 3.97
N GLN A 117 1.00 -9.32 3.48
CA GLN A 117 0.66 -9.02 2.08
C GLN A 117 1.36 -9.95 1.07
N THR A 118 1.36 -11.25 1.38
CA THR A 118 2.01 -12.28 0.55
C THR A 118 1.11 -12.81 -0.57
N GLY A 119 -0.20 -12.68 -0.42
CA GLY A 119 -1.18 -13.06 -1.42
C GLY A 119 -1.48 -11.94 -2.42
N PHE A 120 -1.69 -12.32 -3.68
CA PHE A 120 -2.05 -11.39 -4.76
C PHE A 120 -3.56 -11.14 -4.82
N TYR A 121 -4.12 -10.60 -3.74
CA TYR A 121 -5.54 -10.31 -3.61
C TYR A 121 -5.76 -9.16 -2.62
N ARG A 122 -6.89 -8.46 -2.76
CA ARG A 122 -7.30 -7.40 -1.82
C ARG A 122 -8.25 -7.93 -0.78
N VAL A 123 -8.29 -7.29 0.37
CA VAL A 123 -9.23 -7.64 1.44
C VAL A 123 -10.09 -6.45 1.82
N ASN A 124 -11.40 -6.67 1.87
CA ASN A 124 -12.34 -5.75 2.49
C ASN A 124 -12.97 -6.39 3.72
N TYR A 125 -13.32 -5.57 4.69
CA TYR A 125 -13.91 -5.97 5.96
C TYR A 125 -15.21 -5.22 6.20
N GLU A 126 -16.04 -5.70 7.12
CA GLU A 126 -17.12 -4.88 7.67
C GLU A 126 -16.56 -3.63 8.36
N GLU A 127 -17.33 -2.54 8.36
CA GLU A 127 -16.92 -1.23 8.90
C GLU A 127 -16.44 -1.31 10.35
N SER A 128 -17.04 -2.18 11.18
CA SER A 128 -16.61 -2.41 12.57
C SER A 128 -15.17 -2.91 12.66
N ASN A 129 -14.76 -3.83 11.79
CA ASN A 129 -13.41 -4.36 11.76
C ASN A 129 -12.41 -3.33 11.21
N TRP A 130 -12.80 -2.54 10.20
CA TRP A 130 -11.99 -1.40 9.76
C TRP A 130 -11.74 -0.41 10.90
N LYS A 131 -12.77 -0.06 11.68
CA LYS A 131 -12.62 0.80 12.86
C LYS A 131 -11.69 0.21 13.90
N ALA A 132 -11.81 -1.08 14.19
CA ALA A 132 -10.95 -1.77 15.15
C ALA A 132 -9.48 -1.84 14.68
N LEU A 133 -9.23 -2.06 13.39
CA LEU A 133 -7.88 -2.00 12.81
C LEU A 133 -7.30 -0.57 12.88
N ILE A 134 -8.12 0.46 12.62
CA ILE A 134 -7.72 1.87 12.77
C ILE A 134 -7.36 2.17 14.23
N GLU A 135 -8.13 1.67 15.19
CA GLU A 135 -7.84 1.82 16.63
C GLU A 135 -6.52 1.13 17.01
N GLN A 136 -6.29 -0.11 16.54
CA GLN A 136 -5.03 -0.83 16.73
C GLN A 136 -3.84 -0.03 16.18
N LEU A 137 -3.93 0.45 14.94
CA LEU A 137 -2.87 1.24 14.32
C LEU A 137 -2.56 2.52 15.10
N ASN A 138 -3.59 3.22 15.58
CA ASN A 138 -3.39 4.44 16.36
C ASN A 138 -2.80 4.15 17.75
N THR A 139 -3.10 3.00 18.35
CA THR A 139 -2.64 2.63 19.70
C THR A 139 -1.23 2.04 19.64
N GLU A 140 -1.05 0.97 18.87
CA GLU A 140 0.17 0.19 18.75
C GLU A 140 0.26 -0.44 17.35
N HIS A 141 0.75 0.35 16.38
CA HIS A 141 0.83 -0.07 14.98
C HIS A 141 1.81 -1.23 14.73
N GLU A 142 2.85 -1.39 15.57
CA GLU A 142 3.90 -2.38 15.36
C GLU A 142 3.46 -3.83 15.62
N VAL A 143 2.27 -4.04 16.21
CA VAL A 143 1.61 -5.35 16.26
C VAL A 143 1.36 -5.92 14.85
N LEU A 144 1.09 -5.05 13.88
CA LEU A 144 0.98 -5.42 12.47
C LEU A 144 2.32 -5.19 11.78
N SER A 145 2.76 -6.09 10.93
CA SER A 145 4.03 -5.91 10.18
C SER A 145 3.99 -4.65 9.29
N ALA A 146 5.16 -4.12 8.92
CA ALA A 146 5.22 -3.01 7.98
C ALA A 146 4.52 -3.32 6.64
N SER A 147 4.56 -4.58 6.19
CA SER A 147 3.83 -5.02 5.00
C SER A 147 2.31 -5.05 5.23
N ASP A 148 1.84 -5.54 6.37
CA ASP A 148 0.41 -5.53 6.72
C ASP A 148 -0.15 -4.12 6.74
N ARG A 149 0.57 -3.19 7.36
CA ARG A 149 0.19 -1.78 7.44
C ARG A 149 0.17 -1.10 6.06
N ALA A 150 1.18 -1.40 5.23
CA ALA A 150 1.22 -0.93 3.84
C ALA A 150 0.00 -1.44 3.06
N GLY A 151 -0.30 -2.74 3.12
CA GLY A 151 -1.46 -3.25 2.39
C GLY A 151 -2.82 -2.80 2.94
N LEU A 152 -2.94 -2.55 4.25
CA LEU A 152 -4.15 -1.93 4.80
C LEU A 152 -4.37 -0.52 4.25
N LEU A 153 -3.31 0.28 4.13
CA LEU A 153 -3.37 1.59 3.46
C LEU A 153 -3.77 1.43 2.00
N ASP A 154 -3.11 0.53 1.26
CA ASP A 154 -3.39 0.35 -0.16
C ASP A 154 -4.82 -0.13 -0.43
N ASP A 155 -5.29 -1.12 0.32
CA ASP A 155 -6.66 -1.64 0.25
C ASP A 155 -7.66 -0.55 0.62
N ALA A 156 -7.46 0.17 1.73
CA ALA A 156 -8.40 1.19 2.16
C ALA A 156 -8.59 2.30 1.11
N PHE A 157 -7.50 2.85 0.55
CA PHE A 157 -7.60 3.90 -0.46
C PHE A 157 -8.12 3.38 -1.80
N THR A 158 -7.72 2.16 -2.20
CA THR A 158 -8.18 1.57 -3.45
C THR A 158 -9.66 1.22 -3.39
N LEU A 159 -10.13 0.64 -2.28
CA LEU A 159 -11.55 0.34 -2.05
C LEU A 159 -12.39 1.62 -1.91
N ALA A 160 -11.83 2.67 -1.29
CA ALA A 160 -12.51 3.96 -1.23
C ALA A 160 -12.69 4.59 -2.62
N ARG A 161 -11.71 4.41 -3.51
CA ARG A 161 -11.80 4.86 -4.90
C ARG A 161 -12.86 4.10 -5.70
N THR A 162 -13.13 2.83 -5.40
CA THR A 162 -14.16 2.02 -6.06
C THR A 162 -15.52 2.10 -5.38
N GLY A 163 -15.66 2.84 -4.28
CA GLY A 163 -16.91 2.96 -3.51
C GLY A 163 -17.20 1.79 -2.56
N GLU A 164 -16.29 0.82 -2.44
CA GLU A 164 -16.40 -0.36 -1.56
C GLU A 164 -16.06 -0.04 -0.09
N LEU A 165 -15.42 1.12 0.15
CA LEU A 165 -15.11 1.64 1.48
C LEU A 165 -15.44 3.12 1.57
N ALA A 166 -15.98 3.57 2.71
CA ALA A 166 -16.22 4.99 2.93
C ALA A 166 -14.89 5.77 3.03
N VAL A 167 -14.75 6.84 2.24
CA VAL A 167 -13.56 7.72 2.23
C VAL A 167 -13.11 8.17 3.64
N PRO A 168 -14.01 8.51 4.59
CA PRO A 168 -13.61 8.84 5.96
C PRO A 168 -12.84 7.73 6.68
N LEU A 169 -13.14 6.45 6.43
CA LEU A 169 -12.40 5.33 7.03
C LEU A 169 -10.98 5.26 6.48
N ALA A 170 -10.81 5.36 5.16
CA ALA A 170 -9.49 5.40 4.53
C ALA A 170 -8.65 6.58 5.03
N MET A 171 -9.25 7.77 5.14
CA MET A 171 -8.57 8.95 5.69
C MET A 171 -8.20 8.77 7.17
N ASN A 172 -9.10 8.23 8.00
CA ASN A 172 -8.83 7.98 9.42
C ASN A 172 -7.69 6.96 9.63
N LEU A 173 -7.54 6.00 8.71
CA LEU A 173 -6.45 5.04 8.73
C LEU A 173 -5.08 5.70 8.56
N THR A 174 -4.99 6.91 8.00
CA THR A 174 -3.70 7.61 7.86
C THR A 174 -3.19 8.23 9.17
N ASN A 175 -4.03 8.40 10.18
CA ASN A 175 -3.70 9.15 11.40
C ASN A 175 -2.47 8.58 12.15
N TYR A 176 -2.30 7.25 12.13
CA TYR A 176 -1.17 6.61 12.79
C TYR A 176 0.18 6.90 12.10
N LEU A 177 0.20 7.34 10.84
CA LEU A 177 1.44 7.57 10.08
C LEU A 177 2.38 8.57 10.76
N SER A 178 1.85 9.47 11.59
CA SER A 178 2.65 10.35 12.46
C SER A 178 3.61 9.60 13.39
N LYS A 179 3.33 8.33 13.69
CA LYS A 179 4.14 7.40 14.50
C LYS A 179 4.93 6.39 13.68
N GLU A 180 4.76 6.37 12.35
CA GLU A 180 5.34 5.38 11.46
C GLU A 180 6.80 5.70 11.10
N HIS A 181 7.63 4.66 11.06
CA HIS A 181 9.07 4.74 10.84
C HIS A 181 9.59 3.80 9.75
N HIS A 182 8.75 2.94 9.19
CA HIS A 182 9.10 2.01 8.13
C HIS A 182 8.85 2.61 6.76
N PHE A 183 9.70 2.23 5.80
CA PHE A 183 9.61 2.71 4.43
C PHE A 183 8.30 2.28 3.73
N ALA A 184 7.89 1.01 3.86
CA ALA A 184 6.80 0.45 3.05
C ALA A 184 5.43 1.15 3.26
N PRO A 185 4.97 1.43 4.50
CA PRO A 185 3.72 2.16 4.71
C PRO A 185 3.74 3.58 4.13
N TRP A 186 4.85 4.31 4.29
CA TRP A 186 5.02 5.64 3.72
C TRP A 186 5.04 5.62 2.18
N ALA A 187 5.81 4.70 1.60
CA ALA A 187 5.89 4.50 0.15
C ALA A 187 4.54 4.10 -0.46
N THR A 188 3.61 3.58 0.35
CA THR A 188 2.26 3.22 -0.08
C THR A 188 1.28 4.39 0.10
N ALA A 189 1.30 5.07 1.25
CA ALA A 189 0.38 6.16 1.55
C ALA A 189 0.61 7.40 0.67
N LEU A 190 1.87 7.75 0.40
CA LEU A 190 2.23 8.98 -0.30
C LEU A 190 1.68 9.04 -1.75
N PRO A 191 1.79 7.98 -2.57
CA PRO A 191 1.12 7.93 -3.87
C PRO A 191 -0.38 8.23 -3.79
N HIS A 192 -1.11 7.62 -2.86
CA HIS A 192 -2.55 7.88 -2.66
C HIS A 192 -2.82 9.33 -2.29
N PHE A 193 -2.02 9.93 -1.39
CA PHE A 193 -2.13 11.37 -1.09
C PHE A 193 -1.89 12.24 -2.32
N PHE A 194 -0.87 11.92 -3.13
CA PHE A 194 -0.57 12.71 -4.32
C PHE A 194 -1.59 12.56 -5.43
N ASP A 195 -2.23 11.39 -5.56
CA ASP A 195 -3.38 11.21 -6.44
C ASP A 195 -4.55 12.10 -5.99
N LEU A 196 -4.84 12.16 -4.70
CA LEU A 196 -5.86 13.09 -4.17
C LEU A 196 -5.47 14.56 -4.37
N VAL A 197 -4.20 14.93 -4.22
CA VAL A 197 -3.70 16.29 -4.52
C VAL A 197 -3.90 16.63 -6.00
N LYS A 198 -3.64 15.67 -6.90
CA LYS A 198 -3.82 15.84 -8.34
C LYS A 198 -5.30 15.98 -8.71
N LEU A 199 -6.16 15.14 -8.14
CA LEU A 199 -7.62 15.21 -8.33
C LEU A 199 -8.20 16.52 -7.76
N GLY A 200 -7.63 17.00 -6.66
CA GLY A 200 -8.09 18.19 -5.95
C GLY A 200 -7.49 19.50 -6.39
N TRP A 201 -6.82 19.58 -7.55
CA TRP A 201 -5.99 20.74 -7.93
C TRP A 201 -6.65 22.11 -7.71
N ASP A 202 -7.93 22.25 -8.07
CA ASP A 202 -8.71 23.47 -7.92
C ASP A 202 -9.82 23.37 -6.84
N SER A 203 -9.70 22.38 -5.95
CA SER A 203 -10.72 22.10 -4.95
C SER A 203 -10.50 22.88 -3.64
N PRO A 204 -11.56 23.37 -2.98
CA PRO A 204 -11.45 24.14 -1.74
C PRO A 204 -10.95 23.31 -0.54
N TRP A 205 -10.98 21.99 -0.65
CA TRP A 205 -10.49 21.07 0.38
C TRP A 205 -8.99 20.76 0.25
N LEU A 206 -8.35 21.07 -0.88
CA LEU A 206 -6.93 20.76 -1.12
C LEU A 206 -5.98 21.34 -0.05
N PRO A 207 -6.13 22.60 0.40
CA PRO A 207 -5.26 23.12 1.47
C PRO A 207 -5.35 22.30 2.76
N ARG A 208 -6.53 21.79 3.12
CA ARG A 208 -6.72 20.96 4.31
C ARG A 208 -6.07 19.58 4.15
N LEU A 209 -6.19 18.99 2.96
CA LEU A 209 -5.51 17.73 2.64
C LEU A 209 -3.98 17.87 2.74
N LYS A 210 -3.41 18.94 2.16
CA LYS A 210 -1.97 19.22 2.26
C LYS A 210 -1.54 19.44 3.71
N ALA A 211 -2.30 20.22 4.48
CA ALA A 211 -2.03 20.45 5.89
C ALA A 211 -2.03 19.14 6.71
N HIS A 212 -3.01 18.26 6.46
CA HIS A 212 -3.09 16.93 7.07
C HIS A 212 -1.87 16.07 6.73
N ALA A 213 -1.52 15.97 5.44
CA ALA A 213 -0.35 15.20 5.01
C ALA A 213 0.96 15.73 5.63
N LEU A 214 1.13 17.06 5.70
CA LEU A 214 2.29 17.69 6.34
C LEU A 214 2.34 17.41 7.85
N GLN A 215 1.20 17.43 8.54
CA GLN A 215 1.12 17.09 9.96
C GLN A 215 1.61 15.66 10.22
N LEU A 216 1.29 14.71 9.34
CA LEU A 216 1.76 13.32 9.45
C LEU A 216 3.26 13.19 9.11
N LEU A 217 3.76 13.93 8.12
CA LEU A 217 5.14 13.83 7.60
C LEU A 217 6.19 14.46 8.53
N ARG A 218 5.88 15.60 9.15
CA ARG A 218 6.86 16.38 9.93
C ARG A 218 7.57 15.58 11.03
N PRO A 219 6.91 14.73 11.83
CA PRO A 219 7.59 13.91 12.84
C PRO A 219 8.70 13.02 12.26
N VAL A 220 8.42 12.32 11.15
CA VAL A 220 9.39 11.42 10.52
C VAL A 220 10.51 12.19 9.82
N VAL A 221 10.20 13.33 9.19
CA VAL A 221 11.21 14.24 8.63
C VAL A 221 12.18 14.72 9.72
N LYS A 222 11.64 15.17 10.86
CA LYS A 222 12.44 15.65 11.99
C LYS A 222 13.32 14.53 12.58
N LYS A 223 12.79 13.31 12.68
CA LYS A 223 13.52 12.14 13.19
C LYS A 223 14.68 11.75 12.27
N LEU A 224 14.45 11.69 10.96
CA LEU A 224 15.44 11.22 9.99
C LEU A 224 16.49 12.28 9.64
N GLY A 225 16.10 13.56 9.71
CA GLY A 225 16.96 14.70 9.41
C GLY A 225 17.56 14.66 8.00
N TRP A 226 18.69 15.35 7.84
CA TRP A 226 19.34 15.60 6.55
C TRP A 226 20.72 14.95 6.42
N LYS A 227 21.06 14.01 7.31
CA LYS A 227 22.32 13.25 7.23
C LYS A 227 22.07 11.95 6.48
N ASP A 228 22.91 11.62 5.51
CA ASP A 228 22.79 10.39 4.70
C ASP A 228 23.35 9.17 5.45
N GLU A 229 22.76 8.90 6.62
CA GLU A 229 23.13 7.82 7.54
C GLU A 229 21.99 6.83 7.74
N GLY A 230 22.28 5.71 8.42
CA GLY A 230 21.31 4.64 8.68
C GLY A 230 21.29 3.54 7.62
N LEU A 231 20.35 2.61 7.79
CA LEU A 231 20.16 1.46 6.91
C LEU A 231 19.57 1.87 5.55
N HIS A 232 19.66 0.99 4.55
CA HIS A 232 19.17 1.26 3.20
C HIS A 232 17.72 1.76 3.16
N LEU A 233 16.82 1.14 3.92
CA LEU A 233 15.40 1.53 3.95
C LEU A 233 15.17 2.86 4.67
N GLU A 234 15.96 3.19 5.70
CA GLU A 234 15.90 4.50 6.36
C GLU A 234 16.35 5.61 5.42
N LYS A 235 17.40 5.36 4.61
CA LYS A 235 17.86 6.29 3.58
C LYS A 235 16.80 6.52 2.50
N LYS A 236 16.14 5.45 2.05
CA LYS A 236 14.99 5.55 1.12
C LYS A 236 13.84 6.33 1.73
N LEU A 237 13.45 6.01 2.96
CA LEU A 237 12.38 6.73 3.66
C LEU A 237 12.72 8.21 3.80
N ARG A 238 13.95 8.56 4.19
CA ARG A 238 14.41 9.94 4.30
C ARG A 238 14.24 10.70 2.99
N ALA A 239 14.70 10.12 1.89
CA ALA A 239 14.56 10.74 0.57
C ALA A 239 13.09 10.95 0.21
N GLU A 240 12.26 9.93 0.42
CA GLU A 240 10.82 9.95 0.11
C GLU A 240 10.06 11.02 0.91
N VAL A 241 10.27 11.11 2.23
CA VAL A 241 9.55 12.06 3.08
C VAL A 241 10.02 13.50 2.88
N LEU A 242 11.32 13.72 2.62
CA LEU A 242 11.85 15.05 2.31
C LEU A 242 11.35 15.54 0.95
N LEU A 243 11.39 14.69 -0.08
CA LEU A 243 10.85 15.03 -1.40
C LEU A 243 9.34 15.31 -1.32
N SER A 244 8.61 14.53 -0.52
CA SER A 244 7.19 14.74 -0.28
C SER A 244 6.91 16.06 0.44
N GLY A 245 7.75 16.43 1.42
CA GLY A 245 7.70 17.73 2.07
C GLY A 245 7.83 18.89 1.08
N LEU A 246 8.77 18.80 0.13
CA LEU A 246 8.89 19.80 -0.95
C LEU A 246 7.64 19.87 -1.82
N ARG A 247 7.11 18.72 -2.26
CA ARG A 247 5.92 18.66 -3.12
C ARG A 247 4.66 19.20 -2.44
N LEU A 248 4.58 19.06 -1.12
CA LEU A 248 3.45 19.53 -0.31
C LEU A 248 3.57 20.99 0.13
N GLY A 249 4.75 21.62 -0.06
CA GLY A 249 4.95 23.02 0.30
C GLY A 249 5.49 23.24 1.71
N ASP A 250 6.19 22.27 2.32
CA ASP A 250 6.73 22.44 3.67
C ASP A 250 7.89 23.45 3.68
N GLU A 251 7.68 24.58 4.37
CA GLU A 251 8.63 25.68 4.42
C GLU A 251 9.96 25.31 5.09
N GLU A 252 9.94 24.50 6.16
CA GLU A 252 11.17 24.10 6.86
C GLU A 252 12.03 23.21 5.95
N VAL A 253 11.38 22.27 5.25
CA VAL A 253 12.06 21.41 4.27
C VAL A 253 12.65 22.25 3.13
N PHE A 254 11.90 23.22 2.61
CA PHE A 254 12.40 24.11 1.56
C PHE A 254 13.59 24.96 2.01
N GLN A 255 13.54 25.53 3.21
CA GLN A 255 14.63 26.37 3.73
C GLN A 255 15.94 25.57 3.84
N GLU A 256 15.89 24.37 4.42
CA GLU A 256 17.10 23.55 4.54
C GLU A 256 17.57 22.98 3.19
N ALA A 257 16.65 22.64 2.28
CA ALA A 257 16.99 22.22 0.92
C ALA A 257 17.69 23.34 0.13
N MET A 258 17.18 24.57 0.21
CA MET A 258 17.75 25.74 -0.46
C MET A 258 19.10 26.12 0.11
N LYS A 259 19.29 26.03 1.43
CA LYS A 259 20.61 26.20 2.06
C LYS A 259 21.62 25.24 1.46
N ARG A 260 21.28 23.96 1.36
CA ARG A 260 22.13 22.92 0.74
C ARG A 260 22.37 23.16 -0.74
N PHE A 261 21.37 23.68 -1.45
CA PHE A 261 21.50 24.03 -2.86
C PHE A 261 22.57 25.11 -3.05
N TYR A 262 22.57 26.16 -2.23
CA TYR A 262 23.59 27.21 -2.32
C TYR A 262 24.97 26.76 -1.85
N GLU A 263 25.04 25.91 -0.80
CA GLU A 263 26.30 25.25 -0.42
C GLU A 263 26.87 24.46 -1.60
N TRP A 264 26.02 23.73 -2.32
CA TRP A 264 26.41 23.00 -3.54
C TRP A 264 26.87 23.94 -4.66
N THR A 265 26.19 25.07 -4.87
CA THR A 265 26.64 26.07 -5.86
C THR A 265 28.01 26.66 -5.53
N ASN A 266 28.38 26.67 -4.25
CA ASN A 266 29.67 27.15 -3.75
C ASN A 266 30.75 26.04 -3.69
N GLY A 267 30.48 24.85 -4.23
CA GLY A 267 31.45 23.77 -4.37
C GLY A 267 31.32 22.61 -3.38
N SER A 268 30.41 22.68 -2.41
CA SER A 268 30.14 21.56 -1.49
C SER A 268 29.52 20.37 -2.22
N GLN A 269 29.79 19.16 -1.75
CA GLN A 269 29.17 17.94 -2.29
C GLN A 269 27.82 17.68 -1.63
N VAL A 270 26.81 17.32 -2.44
CA VAL A 270 25.51 16.86 -1.94
C VAL A 270 25.52 15.32 -1.86
N PRO A 271 25.16 14.73 -0.70
CA PRO A 271 25.02 13.28 -0.58
C PRO A 271 24.08 12.70 -1.64
N ALA A 272 24.40 11.51 -2.16
CA ALA A 272 23.70 10.93 -3.31
C ALA A 272 22.18 10.84 -3.10
N ASN A 273 21.73 10.41 -1.91
CA ASN A 273 20.31 10.27 -1.58
C ASN A 273 19.58 11.60 -1.36
N LEU A 274 20.29 12.73 -1.30
CA LEU A 274 19.73 14.06 -1.11
C LEU A 274 19.77 14.92 -2.37
N LYS A 275 20.47 14.48 -3.43
CA LYS A 275 20.63 15.25 -4.68
C LYS A 275 19.30 15.63 -5.29
N ASP A 276 18.39 14.68 -5.48
CA ASP A 276 17.09 14.96 -6.10
C ASP A 276 16.29 16.00 -5.31
N ILE A 277 16.27 15.91 -3.98
CA ILE A 277 15.60 16.88 -3.09
C ILE A 277 16.22 18.27 -3.21
N VAL A 278 17.54 18.37 -3.09
CA VAL A 278 18.27 19.66 -3.13
C VAL A 278 18.13 20.32 -4.50
N TYR A 279 18.30 19.56 -5.59
CA TYR A 279 18.22 20.10 -6.94
C TYR A 279 16.80 20.56 -7.27
N ARG A 280 15.78 19.77 -6.93
CA ARG A 280 14.38 20.16 -7.13
C ARG A 280 14.02 21.40 -6.34
N ALA A 281 14.47 21.54 -5.10
CA ALA A 281 14.21 22.75 -4.32
C ALA A 281 14.77 24.01 -5.02
N GLY A 282 16.02 23.94 -5.48
CA GLY A 282 16.66 25.02 -6.24
C GLY A 282 15.94 25.37 -7.54
N ILE A 283 15.34 24.37 -8.22
CA ILE A 283 14.53 24.62 -9.41
C ILE A 283 13.16 25.22 -9.06
N ILE A 284 12.48 24.68 -8.04
CA ILE A 284 11.12 25.08 -7.68
C ILE A 284 11.09 26.52 -7.15
N ARG A 285 12.08 26.92 -6.35
CA ARG A 285 12.15 28.24 -5.71
C ARG A 285 13.22 29.18 -6.25
N GLY A 286 14.12 28.68 -7.10
CA GLY A 286 15.14 29.50 -7.73
C GLY A 286 14.61 30.27 -8.94
N GLY A 287 15.44 31.19 -9.44
CA GLY A 287 15.20 31.92 -10.67
C GLY A 287 16.05 31.40 -11.82
N ARG A 288 16.27 32.26 -12.82
CA ARG A 288 17.07 31.94 -14.00
C ARG A 288 18.51 31.53 -13.66
N LYS A 289 19.10 32.11 -12.61
CA LYS A 289 20.48 31.81 -12.18
C LYS A 289 20.61 30.37 -11.71
N GLU A 290 19.72 29.95 -10.82
CA GLU A 290 19.69 28.60 -10.25
C GLU A 290 19.39 27.56 -11.34
N TRP A 291 18.44 27.87 -12.23
CA TRP A 291 18.13 27.03 -13.40
C TRP A 291 19.35 26.84 -14.31
N ASN A 292 20.01 27.93 -14.70
CA ASN A 292 21.21 27.86 -15.56
C ASN A 292 22.37 27.13 -14.90
N PHE A 293 22.53 27.24 -13.57
CA PHE A 293 23.54 26.50 -12.83
C PHE A 293 23.34 25.00 -12.95
N CYS A 294 22.10 24.52 -12.77
CA CYS A 294 21.75 23.11 -12.94
C CYS A 294 21.87 22.63 -14.38
N TRP A 295 21.45 23.45 -15.36
CA TRP A 295 21.47 23.09 -16.77
C TRP A 295 22.89 22.89 -17.34
N ASN A 296 23.85 23.67 -16.87
CA ASN A 296 25.23 23.65 -17.37
C ASN A 296 26.12 22.58 -16.69
N ARG A 297 25.55 21.71 -15.86
CA ARG A 297 26.24 20.62 -15.16
C ARG A 297 25.71 19.27 -15.59
#